data_AF-A0A661S8K2-F1
#
_entry.id   AF-A0A661S8K2-F1
#
_cell.length_a   1.000
_cell.length_b   1.000
_cell.length_c   1.000
_cell.angle_alpha   90.00
_cell.angle_beta   90.00
_cell.angle_gamma   90.00
#
_symmetry.space_group_name_H-M   'P 1'
#
loop_
_entity.id
_entity.type
_entity.pdbx_description
1 polymer ?
#
loop_
_entity_poly.entity_id
_entity_poly.type
_entity_poly.pdbx_seq_one_letter_code
_entity_poly.pdbx_strand_id
1 'polypeptide(L)'
;MPQCKKCGKKGLFLKIEEDTGLCLSCGRDFAEKAKVLTEKIIEAKNRVRTTKDSKDISSLCEAIERNGNELVLLHRDYNLEPSQELLDLIETYKKMGELAEK
;
A
#
# COMPACT_ATOMS: atom_id res chain seq x y z
N MET A 1 -23.23 8.48 18.12
CA MET A 1 -23.76 8.22 16.76
C MET A 1 -22.60 7.75 15.89
N PRO A 2 -22.72 6.61 15.18
CA PRO A 2 -21.67 6.13 14.29
C PRO A 2 -21.23 7.19 13.28
N GLN A 3 -19.91 7.29 13.07
CA GLN A 3 -19.29 8.25 12.16
C GLN A 3 -18.11 7.61 11.43
N CYS A 4 -18.05 7.76 10.11
CA CYS A 4 -16.93 7.30 9.30
C CYS A 4 -15.69 8.19 9.50
N LYS A 5 -14.52 7.59 9.76
CA LYS A 5 -13.25 8.31 9.93
C LYS A 5 -12.76 8.98 8.64
N LYS A 6 -13.08 8.45 7.45
CA LYS A 6 -12.65 9.02 6.16
C LYS A 6 -13.56 10.15 5.68
N CYS A 7 -14.84 9.87 5.48
CA CYS A 7 -15.77 10.82 4.83
C CYS A 7 -16.61 11.63 5.80
N GLY A 8 -16.48 11.40 7.11
CA GLY A 8 -17.22 12.13 8.14
C GLY A 8 -18.73 11.88 8.18
N LYS A 9 -19.27 11.01 7.31
CA LYS A 9 -20.69 10.64 7.28
C LYS A 9 -21.11 10.12 8.65
N LYS A 10 -22.26 10.58 9.14
CA LYS A 10 -22.86 10.21 10.43
C LYS A 10 -24.26 9.64 10.23
N GLY A 11 -24.69 8.73 11.09
CA GLY A 11 -26.08 8.27 11.10
C GLY A 11 -26.32 7.09 12.03
N LEU A 12 -27.52 7.00 12.60
CA LEU A 12 -27.88 5.93 13.54
C LEU A 12 -27.77 4.53 12.91
N PHE A 13 -28.11 4.41 11.62
CA PHE A 13 -28.04 3.17 10.84
C PHE A 13 -26.78 3.06 9.98
N LEU A 14 -25.80 3.95 10.17
CA LEU A 14 -24.55 3.90 9.41
C LEU A 14 -23.70 2.73 9.91
N LYS A 15 -23.51 1.73 9.05
CA LYS A 15 -22.59 0.61 9.31
C LYS A 15 -21.15 1.08 9.22
N ILE A 16 -20.38 0.82 10.28
CA ILE A 16 -18.96 1.10 10.40
C ILE A 16 -18.25 -0.23 10.63
N GLU A 17 -17.18 -0.48 9.90
CA GLU A 17 -16.26 -1.60 10.15
C GLU A 17 -15.49 -1.33 11.44
N GLU A 18 -15.53 -2.28 12.38
CA GLU A 18 -14.97 -2.08 13.73
C GLU A 18 -13.46 -1.87 13.70
N ASP A 19 -12.75 -2.62 12.86
CA ASP A 19 -11.29 -2.58 12.76
C ASP A 19 -10.78 -1.27 12.17
N THR A 20 -11.49 -0.70 11.19
CA THR A 20 -11.01 0.45 10.40
C THR A 20 -11.70 1.75 10.79
N GLY A 21 -12.89 1.69 11.37
CA GLY A 21 -13.73 2.88 11.60
C GLY A 21 -14.28 3.48 10.30
N LEU A 22 -14.26 2.73 9.20
CA LEU A 22 -14.76 3.17 7.89
C LEU A 22 -16.20 2.72 7.67
N CYS A 23 -16.97 3.52 6.92
CA CYS A 23 -18.23 3.03 6.38
C CYS A 23 -17.98 2.07 5.22
N LEU A 24 -18.94 1.20 4.93
CA LEU A 24 -18.84 0.18 3.87
C LEU A 24 -18.36 0.72 2.51
N SER A 25 -18.77 1.95 2.14
CA SER A 25 -18.33 2.58 0.90
C SER A 25 -16.85 2.99 0.93
N CYS A 26 -16.39 3.60 2.02
CA CYS A 26 -14.98 3.97 2.18
C CYS A 26 -14.09 2.73 2.34
N GLY A 27 -14.55 1.71 3.06
CA GLY A 27 -13.82 0.44 3.20
C GLY A 27 -13.64 -0.27 1.86
N ARG A 28 -14.70 -0.34 1.04
CA ARG A 28 -14.62 -0.90 -0.32
C ARG A 28 -13.68 -0.13 -1.23
N ASP A 29 -13.77 1.19 -1.24
CA ASP A 29 -12.91 2.06 -2.06
C ASP A 29 -11.43 1.96 -1.63
N PHE A 30 -11.16 1.88 -0.33
CA PHE A 30 -9.83 1.58 0.19
C PHE A 30 -9.34 0.21 -0.32
N ALA A 31 -10.15 -0.84 -0.16
CA ALA A 31 -9.76 -2.19 -0.56
C ALA A 31 -9.46 -2.31 -2.06
N GLU A 32 -10.24 -1.65 -2.91
CA GLU A 32 -10.02 -1.64 -4.36
C GLU A 32 -8.69 -0.95 -4.73
N LYS A 33 -8.44 0.24 -4.18
CA LYS A 33 -7.19 0.99 -4.42
C LYS A 33 -5.97 0.26 -3.85
N ALA A 34 -6.09 -0.26 -2.62
CA ALA A 34 -5.03 -1.01 -1.97
C ALA A 34 -4.67 -2.29 -2.75
N LYS A 35 -5.68 -2.97 -3.30
CA LYS A 35 -5.48 -4.16 -4.13
C LYS A 35 -4.66 -3.85 -5.37
N VAL A 36 -4.98 -2.80 -6.12
CA VAL A 36 -4.24 -2.42 -7.33
C VAL A 36 -2.77 -2.13 -7.03
N LEU A 37 -2.48 -1.41 -5.95
CA LEU A 37 -1.10 -1.12 -5.53
C LEU A 37 -0.36 -2.39 -5.10
N THR A 38 -1.03 -3.25 -4.34
CA THR A 38 -0.47 -4.53 -3.88
C THR A 38 -0.16 -5.46 -5.04
N GLU A 39 -1.02 -5.54 -6.05
CA GLU A 39 -0.79 -6.33 -7.26
C GLU A 39 0.46 -5.85 -8.02
N LYS A 40 0.64 -4.54 -8.19
CA LYS A 40 1.84 -3.96 -8.80
C LYS A 40 3.11 -4.28 -8.03
N ILE A 41 3.05 -4.21 -6.69
CA ILE A 41 4.17 -4.57 -5.81
C ILE A 41 4.53 -6.06 -5.99
N ILE A 42 3.54 -6.94 -5.98
CA ILE A 42 3.73 -8.40 -6.14
C ILE A 42 4.33 -8.70 -7.51
N GLU A 43 3.81 -8.08 -8.58
CA GLU A 43 4.34 -8.26 -9.94
C GLU A 43 5.80 -7.85 -10.02
N ALA A 44 6.13 -6.64 -9.55
CA ALA A 44 7.51 -6.15 -9.55
C ALA A 44 8.43 -7.05 -8.72
N LYS A 45 8.00 -7.49 -7.52
CA LYS A 45 8.74 -8.42 -6.67
C LYS A 45 9.01 -9.76 -7.37
N ASN A 46 8.02 -10.30 -8.07
CA ASN A 46 8.20 -11.54 -8.83
C ASN A 46 9.20 -11.37 -9.97
N ARG A 47 9.20 -10.22 -10.64
CA ARG A 47 10.17 -9.89 -11.69
C ARG A 47 11.58 -9.70 -11.16
N VAL A 48 11.76 -9.09 -9.98
CA VAL A 48 13.08 -8.97 -9.34
C VAL A 48 13.69 -10.36 -9.11
N ARG A 49 12.88 -11.35 -8.70
CA ARG A 49 13.36 -12.71 -8.43
C ARG A 49 13.83 -13.48 -9.66
N THR A 50 13.35 -13.13 -10.85
CA THR A 50 13.65 -13.84 -12.10
C THR A 50 14.65 -13.10 -12.98
N THR A 51 14.82 -11.80 -12.77
CA THR A 51 15.70 -10.94 -13.55
C THR A 51 17.14 -11.05 -13.06
N LYS A 52 18.09 -11.03 -14.00
CA LYS A 52 19.54 -11.04 -13.72
C LYS A 52 20.24 -9.73 -14.12
N ASP A 53 19.52 -8.85 -14.81
CA ASP A 53 20.04 -7.55 -15.23
C ASP A 53 19.94 -6.56 -14.07
N SER A 54 21.09 -5.93 -13.75
CA SER A 54 21.20 -5.04 -12.59
C SER A 54 20.38 -3.74 -12.74
N LYS A 55 20.25 -3.23 -13.97
CA LYS A 55 19.48 -2.01 -14.24
C LYS A 55 17.98 -2.27 -14.15
N ASP A 56 17.55 -3.42 -14.65
CA ASP A 56 16.16 -3.86 -14.50
C ASP A 56 15.83 -4.13 -13.02
N ILE A 57 16.74 -4.75 -12.26
CA ILE A 57 16.56 -4.95 -10.81
C ILE A 57 16.40 -3.60 -10.10
N SER A 58 17.28 -2.62 -10.34
CA SER A 58 17.16 -1.30 -9.74
C SER A 58 15.81 -0.65 -10.08
N SER A 59 15.42 -0.65 -11.36
CA SER A 59 14.15 -0.07 -11.83
C SER A 59 12.92 -0.74 -11.19
N LEU A 60 12.97 -2.06 -11.00
CA LEU A 60 11.90 -2.81 -10.34
C LEU A 60 11.87 -2.54 -8.83
N CYS A 61 13.02 -2.37 -8.18
CA CYS A 61 13.11 -1.96 -6.79
C CYS A 61 12.51 -0.55 -6.58
N GLU A 62 12.82 0.41 -7.45
CA GLU A 62 12.19 1.74 -7.42
C GLU A 62 10.66 1.67 -7.62
N ALA A 63 10.19 0.78 -8.49
CA ALA A 63 8.76 0.57 -8.68
C ALA A 63 8.09 0.02 -7.41
N ILE A 64 8.74 -0.91 -6.71
CA ILE A 64 8.24 -1.44 -5.42
C ILE A 64 8.22 -0.33 -4.36
N GLU A 65 9.29 0.46 -4.25
CA GLU A 65 9.35 1.60 -3.32
C GLU A 65 8.23 2.61 -3.62
N ARG A 66 8.04 2.98 -4.88
CA ARG A 66 7.01 3.96 -5.28
C ARG A 66 5.60 3.48 -4.95
N ASN A 67 5.25 2.26 -5.38
CA ASN A 67 3.91 1.70 -5.12
C ASN A 67 3.70 1.45 -3.61
N GLY A 68 4.74 1.04 -2.88
CA GLY A 68 4.69 0.87 -1.43
C GLY A 68 4.44 2.19 -0.70
N ASN A 69 5.14 3.26 -1.08
CA ASN A 69 4.91 4.60 -0.53
C ASN A 69 3.51 5.13 -0.87
N GLU A 70 3.02 4.89 -2.09
CA GLU A 70 1.64 5.24 -2.47
C GLU A 70 0.61 4.47 -1.62
N LEU A 71 0.89 3.20 -1.31
CA LEU A 71 0.04 2.41 -0.42
C LEU A 71 0.08 2.94 1.03
N VAL A 72 1.23 3.40 1.52
CA VAL A 72 1.34 4.08 2.82
C VAL A 72 0.52 5.37 2.86
N LEU A 73 0.61 6.19 1.81
CA LEU A 73 -0.20 7.40 1.68
C LEU A 73 -1.69 7.07 1.66
N LEU A 74 -2.09 6.00 0.95
CA LEU A 74 -3.47 5.54 0.94
C LEU A 74 -3.97 5.14 2.34
N HIS A 75 -3.16 4.45 3.16
CA HIS A 75 -3.55 4.14 4.54
C HIS A 75 -3.81 5.42 5.33
N ARG A 76 -2.87 6.38 5.27
CA ARG A 76 -2.98 7.66 5.98
C ARG A 76 -4.19 8.47 5.52
N ASP A 77 -4.46 8.50 4.22
CA ASP A 77 -5.61 9.18 3.65
C ASP A 77 -6.93 8.64 4.20
N TYR A 78 -6.99 7.35 4.57
CA TYR A 78 -8.18 6.71 5.14
C TYR A 78 -8.16 6.69 6.67
N ASN A 79 -7.21 7.40 7.30
CA ASN A 79 -6.97 7.40 8.75
C ASN A 79 -6.71 5.99 9.29
N LEU A 80 -5.98 5.20 8.52
CA LEU A 80 -5.49 3.88 8.88
C LEU A 80 -3.99 3.91 9.09
N GLU A 81 -3.49 3.01 9.93
CA GLU A 81 -2.07 2.82 10.14
C GLU A 81 -1.53 1.79 9.14
N PRO A 82 -0.44 2.10 8.42
CA PRO A 82 0.23 1.10 7.59
C PRO A 82 0.89 0.03 8.47
N SER A 83 0.97 -1.21 7.98
CA SER A 83 1.65 -2.28 8.70
C SER A 83 3.16 -2.10 8.70
N GLN A 84 3.84 -2.60 9.75
CA GLN A 84 5.30 -2.63 9.80
C GLN A 84 5.89 -3.43 8.62
N GLU A 85 5.23 -4.52 8.23
CA GLU A 85 5.66 -5.35 7.08
C GLU A 85 5.74 -4.55 5.78
N LEU A 86 4.82 -3.60 5.55
CA LEU A 86 4.86 -2.75 4.37
C LEU A 86 6.05 -1.78 4.42
N LEU A 87 6.33 -1.22 5.61
CA LEU A 87 7.47 -0.31 5.81
C LEU A 87 8.80 -1.05 5.61
N ASP A 88 8.92 -2.24 6.19
CA ASP A 88 10.10 -3.11 6.07
C ASP A 88 10.32 -3.54 4.61
N LEU A 89 9.23 -3.82 3.88
CA LEU A 89 9.29 -4.14 2.46
C LEU A 89 9.88 -2.97 1.66
N ILE A 90 9.39 -1.75 1.87
CA ILE A 90 9.89 -0.54 1.19
C ILE A 90 11.38 -0.35 1.47
N GLU A 91 11.78 -0.44 2.74
CA GLU A 91 13.18 -0.28 3.14
C GLU A 91 14.08 -1.37 2.53
N THR A 92 13.61 -2.61 2.49
CA THR A 92 14.35 -3.75 1.92
C THR A 92 14.62 -3.53 0.43
N TYR A 93 13.61 -3.16 -0.34
CA TYR A 93 13.75 -2.98 -1.78
C TYR A 93 14.50 -1.71 -2.15
N LYS A 94 14.41 -0.65 -1.33
CA LYS A 94 15.27 0.53 -1.46
C LYS A 94 16.75 0.16 -1.37
N LYS A 95 17.16 -0.55 -0.31
CA LYS A 95 18.54 -1.01 -0.12
C LYS A 95 18.99 -1.96 -1.25
N MET A 96 18.09 -2.81 -1.73
CA MET A 96 18.38 -3.73 -2.84
C MET A 96 18.62 -2.97 -4.15
N GLY A 97 17.84 -1.94 -4.45
CA GLY A 97 18.05 -1.06 -5.60
C GLY A 97 19.41 -0.36 -5.55
N GLU A 98 19.74 0.27 -4.43
CA GLU A 98 21.03 0.96 -4.20
C GLU A 98 22.25 0.03 -4.37
N LEU A 99 22.09 -1.27 -4.10
CA LEU A 99 23.13 -2.28 -4.31
C LEU A 99 23.25 -2.71 -5.77
N ALA A 100 22.15 -2.71 -6.54
CA ALA A 100 22.13 -3.08 -7.95
C ALA A 100 22.66 -1.97 -8.87
N GLU A 101 22.73 -0.73 -8.40
CA GLU A 101 23.33 0.40 -9.14
C GLU A 101 24.85 0.49 -9.02
N LYS A 102 25.46 -0.25 -8.09
CA LYS A 102 26.91 -0.30 -7.85
C LYS A 102 27.60 -1.37 -8.68
#